data_AF-A0AB34CKF9-F1
#
_entry.id   AF-A0AB34CKF9-F1
#
_cell.length_a   1.000
_cell.length_b   1.000
_cell.length_c   1.000
_cell.angle_alpha   90.00
_cell.angle_beta   90.00
_cell.angle_gamma   90.00
#
_symmetry.space_group_name_H-M   'P 1'
#
loop_
_entity.id
_entity.type
_entity.pdbx_description
1 polymer ?
#
loop_
_entity_poly.entity_id
_entity_poly.type
_entity_poly.pdbx_seq_one_letter_code
_entity_poly.pdbx_strand_id
1 'polypeptide(L)'
;MIKLSTDDSQKISLIIRLLTYKGIGRSDIAEMVSELDETEYRKLFSQQTATLILSNSSEGESFLSALQKSGLILEWLLRDDGKYYVTCRKKSRQDPDRN
;
A
#
# COMPACT_ATOMS: atom_id res chain seq x y z
N MET A 1 -16.88 20.16 -10.19
CA MET A 1 -15.46 19.78 -10.30
C MET A 1 -15.26 18.46 -9.57
N ILE A 2 -15.50 17.33 -10.25
CA ILE A 2 -15.31 15.98 -9.72
C ILE A 2 -14.90 15.13 -10.91
N LYS A 3 -13.61 14.90 -11.12
CA LYS A 3 -13.09 13.94 -12.10
C LYS A 3 -11.59 13.85 -11.89
N LEU A 4 -11.18 12.89 -11.05
CA LEU A 4 -9.82 12.34 -10.91
C LEU A 4 -9.79 11.19 -9.86
N SER A 5 -10.85 11.02 -9.06
CA SER A 5 -10.87 10.10 -7.90
C SER A 5 -11.65 8.79 -8.09
N THR A 6 -12.15 8.45 -9.28
CA THR A 6 -13.01 7.25 -9.40
C THR A 6 -12.21 5.98 -9.64
N ASP A 7 -11.07 6.07 -10.33
CA ASP A 7 -10.33 4.89 -10.78
C ASP A 7 -9.38 4.35 -9.70
N ASP A 8 -8.51 5.21 -9.15
CA ASP A 8 -7.61 4.83 -8.06
C ASP A 8 -8.35 4.38 -6.81
N SER A 9 -9.42 5.07 -6.39
CA SER A 9 -10.20 4.66 -5.22
C SER A 9 -10.87 3.30 -5.39
N GLN A 10 -11.32 2.98 -6.62
CA GLN A 10 -11.84 1.64 -6.94
C GLN A 10 -10.74 0.58 -6.93
N LYS A 11 -9.59 0.88 -7.53
CA LYS A 11 -8.41 -0.01 -7.53
C LYS A 11 -7.91 -0.26 -6.11
N ILE A 12 -7.78 0.78 -5.28
CA ILE A 12 -7.38 0.67 -3.86
C ILE A 12 -8.38 -0.20 -3.10
N SER A 13 -9.69 0.01 -3.27
CA SER A 13 -10.72 -0.82 -2.64
C SER A 13 -10.60 -2.29 -3.06
N LEU A 14 -10.31 -2.56 -4.34
CA LEU A 14 -10.07 -3.92 -4.84
C LEU A 14 -8.81 -4.53 -4.20
N ILE A 15 -7.70 -3.78 -4.16
CA ILE A 15 -6.45 -4.22 -3.52
C ILE A 15 -6.72 -4.55 -2.04
N ILE A 16 -7.43 -3.70 -1.30
CA ILE A 16 -7.79 -3.96 0.11
C ILE A 16 -8.56 -5.27 0.26
N ARG A 17 -9.53 -5.55 -0.62
CA ARG A 17 -10.25 -6.83 -0.63
C ARG A 17 -9.32 -8.00 -0.92
N LEU A 18 -8.44 -7.85 -1.90
CA LEU A 18 -7.48 -8.87 -2.31
C LEU A 18 -6.50 -9.23 -1.17
N LEU A 19 -6.10 -8.26 -0.34
CA LEU A 19 -5.28 -8.49 0.85
C LEU A 19 -5.92 -9.45 1.88
N THR A 20 -7.24 -9.71 1.79
CA THR A 20 -7.93 -10.67 2.67
C THR A 20 -7.86 -12.12 2.17
N TYR A 21 -7.43 -12.36 0.93
CA TYR A 21 -7.37 -13.70 0.34
C TYR A 21 -6.02 -14.38 0.58
N LYS A 22 -6.06 -15.67 0.94
CA LYS A 22 -4.86 -16.50 1.19
C LYS A 22 -4.16 -16.87 -0.13
N GLY A 23 -3.30 -16.02 -0.63
CA GLY A 23 -2.42 -16.38 -1.74
C GLY A 23 -1.90 -15.22 -2.58
N ILE A 24 -2.29 -14.00 -2.25
CA ILE A 24 -1.78 -12.81 -2.90
C ILE A 24 -0.49 -12.41 -2.21
N GLY A 25 0.59 -12.43 -2.99
CA GLY A 25 1.94 -12.13 -2.54
C GLY A 25 2.26 -10.64 -2.60
N ARG A 26 3.39 -10.26 -2.00
CA ARG A 26 3.89 -8.88 -2.04
C ARG A 26 4.08 -8.37 -3.47
N SER A 27 4.55 -9.23 -4.37
CA SER A 27 4.81 -8.86 -5.77
C SER A 27 3.52 -8.53 -6.52
N ASP A 28 2.45 -9.30 -6.31
CA ASP A 28 1.14 -9.04 -6.94
C ASP A 28 0.56 -7.69 -6.48
N ILE A 29 0.65 -7.40 -5.17
CA ILE A 29 0.22 -6.09 -4.63
C ILE A 29 1.08 -4.96 -5.18
N ALA A 30 2.40 -5.16 -5.30
CA ALA A 30 3.31 -4.15 -5.83
C ALA A 30 3.01 -3.81 -7.30
N GLU A 31 2.67 -4.82 -8.11
CA GLU A 31 2.25 -4.63 -9.50
C GLU A 31 0.95 -3.84 -9.57
N MET A 32 -0.09 -4.22 -8.80
CA MET A 32 -1.35 -3.48 -8.77
C MET A 32 -1.19 -2.02 -8.29
N VAL A 33 -0.31 -1.79 -7.31
CA VAL A 33 0.02 -0.43 -6.85
C VAL A 33 0.76 0.37 -7.92
N SER A 34 1.51 -0.28 -8.81
CA SER A 34 2.18 0.39 -9.93
C SER A 34 1.22 0.86 -11.01
N GLU A 35 0.00 0.32 -11.05
CA GLU A 35 -1.10 0.72 -11.95
C GLU A 35 -1.96 1.87 -11.39
N LEU A 36 -1.68 2.34 -10.17
CA LEU A 36 -2.32 3.53 -9.60
C LEU A 36 -1.71 4.80 -10.21
N ASP A 37 -2.55 5.81 -10.45
CA ASP A 37 -2.14 7.15 -10.84
C ASP A 37 -1.40 7.85 -9.68
N GLU A 38 -1.83 7.63 -8.45
CA GLU A 38 -1.15 8.07 -7.23
C GLU A 38 0.14 7.26 -7.00
N THR A 39 1.23 7.76 -7.57
CA THR A 39 2.54 7.09 -7.53
C THR A 39 3.19 7.00 -6.15
N GLU A 40 2.68 7.73 -5.16
CA GLU A 40 3.24 7.76 -3.81
C GLU A 40 3.27 6.36 -3.17
N TYR A 41 2.22 5.56 -3.36
CA TYR A 41 2.15 4.20 -2.83
C TYR A 41 3.26 3.28 -3.35
N ARG A 42 3.86 3.56 -4.51
CA ARG A 42 4.97 2.77 -5.07
C ARG A 42 6.20 2.78 -4.16
N LYS A 43 6.37 3.82 -3.33
CA LYS A 43 7.46 3.92 -2.33
C LYS A 43 7.42 2.80 -1.30
N LEU A 44 6.24 2.24 -1.01
CA LEU A 44 6.07 1.15 -0.04
C LEU A 44 6.77 -0.15 -0.44
N PHE A 45 7.06 -0.31 -1.73
CA PHE A 45 7.62 -1.54 -2.28
C PHE A 45 9.09 -1.41 -2.71
N SER A 46 9.61 -0.18 -2.77
CA SER A 46 10.99 0.09 -3.20
C SER A 46 11.97 0.37 -2.05
N GLN A 47 11.48 0.81 -0.89
CA GLN A 47 12.33 1.26 0.23
C GLN A 47 12.00 0.51 1.53
N GLN A 48 12.95 0.49 2.48
CA GLN A 48 12.71 -0.07 3.82
C GLN A 48 11.80 0.83 4.66
N THR A 49 11.84 2.13 4.42
CA THR A 49 10.98 3.13 5.05
C THR A 49 10.53 4.10 3.97
N ALA A 50 9.27 4.49 3.98
CA ALA A 50 8.71 5.43 3.02
C ALA A 50 8.08 6.62 3.74
N THR A 51 8.16 7.80 3.12
CA THR A 51 7.34 8.96 3.49
C THR A 51 6.37 9.23 2.35
N LEU A 52 5.08 9.17 2.65
CA LEU A 52 3.99 9.35 1.69
C LEU A 52 3.29 10.67 1.94
N ILE A 53 2.95 11.34 0.84
CA ILE A 53 2.08 12.51 0.83
C ILE A 53 0.79 12.07 0.13
N LEU A 54 -0.24 11.76 0.91
CA LEU A 54 -1.48 11.18 0.36
C LEU A 54 -2.50 12.27 0.10
N SER A 55 -3.07 12.25 -1.10
CA SER A 55 -4.08 13.23 -1.53
C SER A 55 -5.43 13.02 -0.83
N ASN A 56 -5.72 11.78 -0.43
CA ASN A 56 -6.91 11.38 0.31
C ASN A 56 -6.52 10.62 1.59
N SER A 57 -6.55 11.33 2.72
CA SER A 57 -6.13 10.77 4.02
C SER A 57 -6.98 9.57 4.47
N SER A 58 -8.31 9.63 4.31
CA SER A 58 -9.21 8.56 4.78
C SER A 58 -9.00 7.24 4.03
N GLU A 59 -8.88 7.33 2.69
CA GLU A 59 -8.57 6.16 1.86
C GLU A 59 -7.15 5.65 2.10
N GLY A 60 -6.20 6.58 2.21
CA GLY A 60 -4.80 6.27 2.51
C GLY A 60 -4.62 5.52 3.82
N GLU A 61 -5.19 6.01 4.91
CA GLU A 61 -5.16 5.35 6.22
C GLU A 61 -5.83 3.96 6.19
N SER A 62 -6.94 3.83 5.47
CA SER A 62 -7.63 2.55 5.27
C SER A 62 -6.74 1.55 4.54
N PHE A 63 -6.05 2.01 3.49
CA PHE A 63 -5.14 1.19 2.71
C PHE A 63 -3.88 0.79 3.51
N LEU A 64 -3.24 1.73 4.20
CA LEU A 64 -2.10 1.47 5.09
C LEU A 64 -2.47 0.46 6.18
N SER A 65 -3.64 0.61 6.80
CA SER A 65 -4.14 -0.34 7.79
C SER A 65 -4.32 -1.76 7.22
N ALA A 66 -4.82 -1.88 5.98
CA ALA A 66 -4.97 -3.17 5.33
C ALA A 66 -3.60 -3.82 5.02
N LEU A 67 -2.63 -3.04 4.54
CA LEU A 67 -1.26 -3.49 4.29
C LEU A 67 -0.55 -3.95 5.57
N GLN A 68 -0.82 -3.29 6.70
CA GLN A 68 -0.26 -3.68 7.99
C GLN A 68 -0.89 -5.00 8.47
N LYS A 69 -2.21 -5.15 8.36
CA LYS A 69 -2.93 -6.38 8.74
C LYS A 69 -2.51 -7.58 7.90
N SER A 70 -2.16 -7.38 6.63
CA SER A 70 -1.63 -8.42 5.75
C SER A 70 -0.14 -8.71 5.97
N GLY A 71 0.56 -7.91 6.79
CA GLY A 71 1.98 -8.06 7.09
C GLY A 71 2.92 -7.63 5.96
N LEU A 72 2.43 -6.81 5.01
CA LEU A 72 3.23 -6.23 3.92
C LEU A 72 4.01 -4.98 4.37
N ILE A 73 3.48 -4.25 5.33
CA ILE A 73 4.20 -3.23 6.09
C ILE A 73 4.20 -3.61 7.57
N LEU A 74 5.16 -3.08 8.33
CA LEU A 74 5.26 -3.35 9.76
C LEU A 74 4.38 -2.38 10.55
N GLU A 75 4.45 -1.09 10.22
CA GLU A 75 3.74 -0.02 10.91
C GLU A 75 3.71 1.24 10.04
N TRP A 76 2.84 2.17 10.39
CA TRP A 76 2.77 3.50 9.82
C TRP A 76 2.35 4.52 10.89
N LEU A 77 2.73 5.78 10.68
CA LEU A 77 2.40 6.89 11.58
C LEU A 77 2.13 8.16 10.78
N LEU A 78 1.09 8.91 11.18
CA LEU A 78 0.83 10.26 10.70
C LEU A 78 1.66 11.25 11.52
N ARG A 79 2.42 12.10 10.85
CA ARG A 79 3.21 13.17 11.48
C ARG A 79 2.47 14.50 11.46
N ASP A 80 2.89 15.42 12.33
CA ASP A 80 2.33 16.77 12.43
C ASP A 80 2.46 17.59 11.13
N ASP A 81 3.37 17.22 10.23
CA ASP A 81 3.53 17.84 8.91
C ASP A 81 2.55 17.27 7.85
N GLY A 82 1.59 16.45 8.27
CA GLY A 82 0.57 15.85 7.41
C GLY A 82 1.07 14.68 6.56
N LYS A 83 2.30 14.21 6.77
CA LYS A 83 2.89 13.11 6.01
C LYS A 83 2.81 11.79 6.76
N TYR A 84 2.72 10.72 5.99
CA TYR A 84 2.67 9.36 6.52
C TYR A 84 4.06 8.75 6.43
N TYR A 85 4.63 8.40 7.58
CA TYR A 85 5.87 7.63 7.63
C TYR A 85 5.53 6.16 7.79
N VAL A 86 6.10 5.31 6.94
CA VAL A 86 5.76 3.89 6.85
C VAL A 86 7.03 3.05 6.94
N THR A 87 7.03 2.06 7.83
CA THR A 87 8.10 1.07 7.92
C THR A 87 7.70 -0.16 7.08
N CYS A 88 8.37 -0.33 5.95
CA CYS A 88 8.09 -1.40 5.00
C CYS A 88 8.81 -2.69 5.40
N ARG A 89 8.18 -3.83 5.11
CA ARG A 89 8.86 -5.12 5.27
C ARG A 89 9.91 -5.27 4.16
N LYS A 90 11.18 -5.52 4.54
CA LYS A 90 12.23 -5.90 3.58
C LYS A 90 11.75 -7.14 2.81
N LYS A 91 12.09 -7.22 1.51
CA LYS A 91 12.11 -8.52 0.80
C LYS A 91 13.04 -9.44 1.58
N SER A 92 12.49 -10.26 2.47
CA SER A 92 13.20 -11.44 2.95
C SER A 92 13.49 -12.28 1.71
N ARG A 93 14.75 -12.67 1.50
CA ARG A 93 15.19 -13.55 0.38
C ARG A 93 14.54 -14.96 0.40
N GLN A 94 13.48 -15.14 1.18
CA GLN A 94 12.72 -16.37 1.34
C GLN A 94 11.25 -15.96 1.41
N ASP A 95 10.65 -15.71 0.25
CA ASP A 95 9.31 -16.24 0.03
C ASP A 95 9.59 -17.71 -0.35
N PRO A 96 9.36 -18.70 0.54
CA PRO A 96 9.39 -20.08 0.11
C PRO A 96 8.30 -20.23 -0.94
N ASP A 97 8.71 -20.62 -2.14
CA ASP A 97 7.87 -21.15 -3.21
C ASP A 97 6.77 -22.01 -2.56
N ARG A 98 5.52 -21.56 -2.70
CA ARG A 98 4.36 -22.33 -2.25
C ARG A 98 4.32 -23.61 -3.09
N ASN A 99 4.78 -24.71 -2.51
CA ASN A 99 4.56 -26.07 -2.99
C ASN A 99 3.08 -26.43 -3.00
#